data_AF-A0A416MPI3-F1
#
_entry.id   AF-A0A416MPI3-F1
#
_cell.length_a   1.000
_cell.length_b   1.000
_cell.length_c   1.000
_cell.angle_alpha   90.00
_cell.angle_beta   90.00
_cell.angle_gamma   90.00
#
_symmetry.space_group_name_H-M   'P 1'
#
loop_
_entity.id
_entity.type
_entity.pdbx_description
1 polymer ?
#
loop_
_entity_poly.entity_id
_entity_poly.type
_entity_poly.pdbx_seq_one_letter_code
_entity_poly.pdbx_strand_id
1 'polypeptide(L)'
;METSRIQRFTPNGECIETLGGIGNHIDGSPDRSYFVGDRAYPGYPADIFLYRRGETTPIATFGGQNFQNCTWKLQIHPNPTFSRDGKRIYFNHPVSENRTEACFVEINELLK
;
A
#
# COMPACT_ATOMS: atom_id res chain seq x y z
N MET A 1 -1.77 15.33 4.00
CA MET A 1 -1.35 13.93 4.27
C MET A 1 -1.51 13.55 5.74
N GLU A 2 -1.42 14.47 6.70
CA GLU A 2 -1.54 14.15 8.14
C GLU A 2 -2.89 13.53 8.58
N THR A 3 -3.94 13.69 7.78
CA THR A 3 -5.28 13.15 8.05
C THR A 3 -5.66 11.94 7.20
N SER A 4 -4.82 11.52 6.24
CA SER A 4 -5.13 10.38 5.38
C SER A 4 -4.95 9.08 6.16
N ARG A 5 -6.05 8.32 6.26
CA ARG A 5 -6.11 7.03 6.97
C ARG A 5 -6.92 6.05 6.14
N ILE A 6 -6.55 4.78 6.20
CA ILE A 6 -7.44 3.70 5.74
C ILE A 6 -8.50 3.54 6.84
N GLN A 7 -9.77 3.75 6.48
CA GLN A 7 -10.87 3.74 7.44
C GLN A 7 -12.04 2.93 6.91
N ARG A 8 -12.76 2.27 7.81
CA ARG A 8 -14.01 1.58 7.50
C ARG A 8 -15.18 2.48 7.86
N PHE A 9 -16.14 2.59 6.96
CA PHE A 9 -17.33 3.40 7.15
C PHE A 9 -18.59 2.55 7.09
N THR A 10 -19.65 3.01 7.74
CA THR A 10 -21.01 2.53 7.46
C THR A 10 -21.42 2.99 6.05
N PRO A 11 -22.45 2.39 5.44
CA PRO A 11 -23.01 2.89 4.18
C PRO A 11 -23.46 4.36 4.23
N ASN A 12 -23.72 4.89 5.43
CA ASN A 12 -24.14 6.28 5.66
C ASN A 12 -22.95 7.23 5.92
N GLY A 13 -21.71 6.76 5.81
CA GLY A 13 -20.51 7.57 5.97
C GLY A 13 -20.03 7.76 7.41
N GLU A 14 -20.58 7.04 8.38
CA GLU A 14 -20.07 7.05 9.75
C GLU A 14 -18.77 6.23 9.83
N CYS A 15 -17.70 6.82 10.35
CA CYS A 15 -16.44 6.11 10.55
C CYS A 15 -16.58 5.09 11.69
N ILE A 16 -16.37 3.82 11.38
CA ILE A 16 -16.47 2.70 12.33
C ILE A 16 -15.11 2.46 13.00
N GLU A 17 -14.04 2.45 12.23
CA GLU A 17 -12.69 2.20 12.75
C GLU A 17 -11.60 2.69 11.80
N THR A 18 -10.39 2.88 12.36
CA THR A 18 -9.16 3.02 11.58
C THR A 18 -8.60 1.62 11.27
N LEU A 19 -8.17 1.40 10.04
CA LEU A 19 -7.60 0.14 9.56
C LEU A 19 -6.09 0.26 9.30
N GLY A 20 -5.62 1.45 8.95
CA GLY A 20 -4.22 1.70 8.59
C GLY A 20 -3.92 3.19 8.47
N GLY A 21 -2.65 3.50 8.19
CA GLY A 21 -2.17 4.86 7.96
C GLY A 21 -2.51 5.39 6.56
N ILE A 22 -1.57 6.12 5.96
CA ILE A 22 -1.74 6.67 4.60
C ILE A 22 -1.91 5.52 3.60
N GLY A 23 -2.86 5.67 2.68
CA GLY A 23 -3.01 4.77 1.53
C GLY A 23 -3.80 5.44 0.41
N ASN A 24 -3.26 5.42 -0.80
CA ASN A 24 -3.96 5.85 -2.01
C ASN A 24 -4.75 4.67 -2.61
N HIS A 25 -4.04 3.63 -3.05
CA HIS A 25 -4.62 2.33 -3.38
C HIS A 25 -4.46 1.41 -2.17
N ILE A 26 -5.52 0.70 -1.81
CA ILE A 26 -5.58 -0.08 -0.57
C ILE A 26 -6.05 -1.51 -0.82
N ASP A 27 -5.55 -2.43 -0.02
CA ASP A 27 -6.07 -3.79 0.10
C ASP A 27 -5.92 -4.30 1.54
N GLY A 28 -6.66 -5.34 1.90
CA GLY A 28 -6.58 -5.98 3.20
C GLY A 28 -6.24 -7.46 3.05
N SER A 29 -5.51 -8.02 4.02
CA SER A 29 -5.21 -9.46 4.06
C SER A 29 -6.48 -10.31 4.03
N PRO A 30 -6.42 -11.61 3.68
CA PRO A 30 -7.61 -12.46 3.59
C PRO A 30 -8.46 -12.49 4.88
N ASP A 31 -7.80 -12.46 6.04
CA ASP A 31 -8.42 -12.41 7.37
C ASP A 31 -8.69 -10.98 7.88
N ARG A 32 -8.30 -9.96 7.10
CA ARG A 32 -8.42 -8.52 7.40
C ARG A 32 -7.71 -8.11 8.70
N SER A 33 -6.66 -8.83 9.10
CA SER A 33 -5.80 -8.45 10.23
C SER A 33 -4.70 -7.45 9.85
N TYR A 34 -4.38 -7.35 8.55
CA TYR A 34 -3.40 -6.42 7.99
C TYR A 34 -3.96 -5.67 6.79
N PHE A 35 -3.41 -4.48 6.54
CA PHE A 35 -3.78 -3.62 5.42
C PHE A 35 -2.54 -3.09 4.73
N VAL A 36 -2.63 -2.93 3.42
CA VAL A 36 -1.58 -2.30 2.62
C VAL A 36 -2.11 -1.02 1.99
N GLY A 37 -1.22 -0.05 1.84
CA GLY A 37 -1.48 1.19 1.13
C GLY A 37 -0.21 1.66 0.42
N ASP A 38 -0.35 2.48 -0.61
CA ASP A 38 0.78 3.14 -1.26
C ASP A 38 0.74 4.67 -1.12
N ARG A 39 1.91 5.29 -1.26
CA ARG A 39 2.07 6.75 -1.38
C ARG A 39 2.15 7.17 -2.84
N ALA A 40 1.15 6.79 -3.63
CA ALA A 40 1.01 7.32 -4.99
C ALA A 40 0.46 8.76 -4.92
N TYR A 41 1.34 9.74 -4.67
CA TYR A 41 1.05 11.17 -4.87
C TYR A 41 2.16 11.88 -5.67
N PRO A 42 1.83 12.82 -6.59
CA PRO A 42 2.84 13.51 -7.39
C PRO A 42 3.91 14.18 -6.53
N GLY A 43 5.18 14.01 -6.91
CA GLY A 43 6.33 14.55 -6.18
C GLY A 43 6.83 13.68 -5.01
N TYR A 44 6.15 12.58 -4.68
CA TYR A 44 6.59 11.63 -3.66
C TYR A 44 7.07 10.32 -4.28
N PRO A 45 8.01 9.62 -3.61
CA PRO A 45 8.37 8.26 -3.97
C PRO A 45 7.17 7.31 -3.92
N ALA A 46 7.23 6.27 -4.74
CA ALA A 46 6.26 5.19 -4.79
C ALA A 46 6.46 4.21 -3.60
N ASP A 47 6.21 4.69 -2.39
CA ASP A 47 6.28 3.87 -1.17
C ASP A 47 5.07 2.97 -1.03
N ILE A 48 5.28 1.80 -0.44
CA ILE A 48 4.23 0.88 -0.04
C ILE A 48 4.38 0.61 1.45
N PHE A 49 3.26 0.65 2.15
CA PHE A 49 3.17 0.50 3.59
C PHE A 49 2.35 -0.74 3.93
N LEU A 50 2.84 -1.52 4.89
CA LEU A 50 2.08 -2.59 5.54
C LEU A 50 1.70 -2.16 6.95
N TYR A 51 0.43 -2.26 7.29
CA TYR A 51 -0.15 -1.90 8.56
C TYR A 51 -0.77 -3.11 9.25
N ARG A 52 -0.63 -3.18 10.57
CA ARG A 52 -1.54 -3.98 11.40
C ARG A 52 -2.87 -3.23 11.51
N ARG A 53 -4.00 -3.94 11.45
CA ARG A 53 -5.33 -3.33 11.62
C ARG A 53 -5.37 -2.46 12.89
N GLY A 54 -5.83 -1.22 12.74
CA GLY A 54 -5.94 -0.25 13.83
C GLY A 54 -4.71 0.66 13.98
N GLU A 55 -3.56 0.24 13.48
CA GLU A 55 -2.31 0.99 13.60
C GLU A 55 -2.06 1.90 12.41
N THR A 56 -1.70 3.16 12.65
CA THR A 56 -1.35 4.10 11.58
C THR A 56 0.15 4.21 11.30
N THR A 57 0.97 3.61 12.16
CA THR A 57 2.40 3.44 11.91
C THR A 57 2.60 2.14 11.14
N PRO A 58 3.30 2.15 10.00
CA PRO A 58 3.53 0.92 9.25
C PRO A 58 4.47 -0.01 10.01
N ILE A 59 4.18 -1.31 9.97
CA ILE A 59 5.08 -2.35 10.50
C ILE A 59 6.21 -2.68 9.51
N ALA A 60 6.02 -2.35 8.24
CA ALA A 60 7.04 -2.42 7.21
C ALA A 60 6.75 -1.42 6.08
N THR A 61 7.82 -0.96 5.44
CA THR A 61 7.77 -0.14 4.23
C THR A 61 8.65 -0.79 3.18
N PHE A 62 8.17 -0.86 1.95
CA PHE A 62 8.90 -1.37 0.79
C PHE A 62 8.58 -0.51 -0.44
N GLY A 63 9.26 -0.79 -1.56
CA GLY A 63 9.25 0.12 -2.71
C GLY A 63 10.17 1.33 -2.47
N GLY A 64 9.67 2.54 -2.73
CA GLY A 64 10.38 3.81 -2.47
C GLY A 64 11.10 4.41 -3.68
N GLN A 65 10.82 3.92 -4.89
CA GLN A 65 11.44 4.42 -6.11
C GLN A 65 10.79 5.75 -6.52
N ASN A 66 11.62 6.69 -6.92
CA ASN A 66 11.19 8.06 -7.23
C ASN A 66 11.23 8.34 -8.74
N PHE A 67 10.73 7.40 -9.55
CA PHE A 67 10.66 7.52 -11.00
C PHE A 67 9.35 8.18 -11.44
N GLN A 68 9.30 9.51 -11.32
CA GLN A 68 8.06 10.29 -11.46
C GLN A 68 7.47 10.19 -12.88
N ASN A 69 8.28 10.03 -13.92
CA ASN A 69 7.76 9.83 -15.27
C ASN A 69 7.04 8.49 -15.38
N CYS A 70 7.64 7.42 -14.86
CA CYS A 70 7.05 6.08 -14.84
C CYS A 70 5.75 6.06 -14.04
N THR A 71 5.77 6.60 -12.83
CA THR A 71 4.60 6.58 -11.93
C THR A 71 3.47 7.46 -12.46
N TRP A 72 3.76 8.69 -12.91
CA TRP A 72 2.71 9.68 -13.18
C TRP A 72 2.37 9.87 -14.64
N LYS A 73 3.37 9.93 -15.52
CA LYS A 73 3.11 10.14 -16.96
C LYS A 73 2.73 8.85 -17.66
N LEU A 74 3.37 7.73 -17.28
CA LEU A 74 3.02 6.40 -17.78
C LEU A 74 1.94 5.70 -16.91
N GLN A 75 1.52 6.33 -15.81
CA GLN A 75 0.42 5.88 -14.94
C GLN A 75 0.64 4.49 -14.32
N ILE A 76 1.89 4.14 -14.04
CA ILE A 76 2.25 2.86 -13.43
C ILE A 76 2.35 3.03 -11.92
N HIS A 77 1.21 2.93 -11.24
CA HIS A 77 1.16 3.00 -9.78
C HIS A 77 1.55 1.65 -9.13
N PRO A 78 2.08 1.66 -7.89
CA PRO A 78 2.42 0.43 -7.17
C PRO A 78 1.28 -0.56 -7.05
N ASN A 79 0.06 -0.09 -6.73
CA ASN A 79 -1.14 -0.92 -6.61
C ASN A 79 -0.92 -2.21 -5.78
N PRO A 80 -0.52 -2.07 -4.50
CA PRO A 80 -0.19 -3.22 -3.67
C PRO A 80 -1.43 -4.08 -3.39
N THR A 81 -1.28 -5.40 -3.48
CA THR A 81 -2.36 -6.37 -3.24
C THR A 81 -1.85 -7.59 -2.50
N PHE A 82 -2.66 -8.16 -1.61
CA PHE A 82 -2.30 -9.38 -0.91
C PHE A 82 -2.44 -10.60 -1.81
N SER A 83 -1.55 -11.58 -1.63
CA SER A 83 -1.78 -12.93 -2.11
C SER A 83 -3.00 -13.56 -1.44
N ARG A 84 -3.63 -14.52 -2.13
CA ARG A 84 -4.80 -15.25 -1.61
C ARG A 84 -4.54 -15.95 -0.28
N ASP A 85 -3.31 -16.39 -0.03
CA ASP A 85 -2.90 -17.02 1.23
C ASP A 85 -2.41 -16.02 2.30
N GLY A 86 -2.39 -14.72 1.98
CA GLY A 86 -1.96 -13.64 2.88
C GLY A 86 -0.46 -13.55 3.11
N LYS A 87 0.35 -14.36 2.40
CA LYS A 87 1.78 -14.52 2.66
C LYS A 87 2.68 -13.58 1.85
N ARG A 88 2.13 -12.91 0.84
CA ARG A 88 2.87 -12.04 -0.08
C ARG A 88 2.08 -10.78 -0.40
N ILE A 89 2.80 -9.75 -0.80
CA ILE A 89 2.23 -8.53 -1.37
C ILE A 89 2.79 -8.36 -2.78
N TYR A 90 1.92 -8.32 -3.77
CA TYR A 90 2.25 -8.05 -5.17
C TYR A 90 2.10 -6.56 -5.47
N PHE A 91 3.00 -6.02 -6.28
CA PHE A 91 2.97 -4.61 -6.69
C PHE A 91 3.77 -4.39 -7.98
N ASN A 92 3.51 -3.27 -8.65
CA ASN A 92 4.37 -2.76 -9.71
C ASN A 92 5.56 -2.04 -9.10
N HIS A 93 6.77 -2.42 -9.51
CA HIS A 93 8.03 -1.84 -9.02
C HIS A 93 8.73 -1.07 -10.14
N PRO A 94 8.64 0.26 -10.17
CA PRO A 94 9.41 1.07 -11.11
C PRO A 94 10.90 0.85 -10.90
N VAL A 95 11.63 0.42 -11.95
CA VAL A 95 13.09 0.21 -11.92
C VAL A 95 13.86 1.27 -12.72
N SER A 96 13.14 2.07 -13.52
CA SER A 96 13.64 3.27 -14.18
C SER A 96 12.47 4.20 -14.53
N GLU A 97 12.76 5.37 -15.11
CA GLU A 97 11.73 6.34 -15.58
C GLU A 97 10.83 5.83 -16.71
N ASN A 98 11.13 4.67 -17.29
CA ASN A 98 10.42 4.09 -18.43
C ASN A 98 10.20 2.58 -18.33
N ARG A 99 10.46 1.97 -17.17
CA ARG A 99 10.34 0.52 -16.98
C ARG A 99 9.87 0.20 -15.58
N THR A 100 8.97 -0.78 -15.51
CA THR A 100 8.49 -1.40 -14.28
C THR A 100 8.67 -2.91 -14.35
N GLU A 101 8.71 -3.54 -13.19
CA GLU A 101 8.64 -4.99 -13.03
C GLU A 101 7.44 -5.34 -12.14
N ALA A 102 6.76 -6.45 -12.44
CA ALA A 102 5.78 -7.02 -11.50
C ALA A 102 6.55 -7.79 -10.43
N CYS A 103 6.45 -7.35 -9.18
CA CYS A 103 7.23 -7.88 -8.07
C CYS A 103 6.32 -8.35 -6.93
N PHE A 104 6.91 -9.09 -6.00
CA PHE A 104 6.30 -9.37 -4.72
C PHE A 104 7.32 -9.37 -3.60
N VAL A 105 6.84 -9.16 -2.37
CA VAL A 105 7.59 -9.42 -1.14
C VAL A 105 6.87 -10.49 -0.32
N GLU A 106 7.63 -11.39 0.30
CA GLU A 106 7.09 -12.32 1.29
C GLU A 106 7.01 -11.62 2.65
N ILE A 107 5.91 -11.81 3.37
CA ILE A 107 5.64 -11.04 4.60
C ILE A 107 5.44 -11.90 5.85
N ASN A 108 5.49 -13.22 5.74
CA ASN A 108 5.20 -14.14 6.86
C ASN A 108 5.98 -13.79 8.14
N GLU A 109 7.26 -13.47 8.00
CA GLU A 109 8.14 -13.11 9.13
C GLU A 109 7.79 -11.77 9.79
N LEU A 110 7.00 -10.94 9.10
CA LEU A 110 6.52 -9.63 9.56
C LEU A 110 5.16 -9.73 10.27
N LEU A 111 4.40 -10.81 10.03
CA LEU A 111 3.08 -11.03 10.60
C LEU A 111 3.19 -11.74 11.97
N LYS A 112 3.63 -11.01 12.99
CA LYS A 112 3.74 -11.55 14.37
C LYS A 112 2.61 -11.08 15.28
#